data_AF-A0A495L6A9-F1
#
_entry.id   AF-A0A495L6A9-F1
#
_cell.length_a   1.000
_cell.length_b   1.000
_cell.length_c   1.000
_cell.angle_alpha   90.00
_cell.angle_beta   90.00
_cell.angle_gamma   90.00
#
_symmetry.space_group_name_H-M   'P 1'
#
loop_
_entity.id
_entity.type
_entity.pdbx_description
1 polymer ?
#
loop_
_entity_poly.entity_id
_entity_poly.type
_entity_poly.pdbx_seq_one_letter_code
_entity_poly.pdbx_strand_id
1 'polypeptide(L)'
;MPAHEPPVPGRRQVCARPVSLPPPRELAHAALRTALLRDALGLALWSAPCTPVTPRGLPALADVRDAVERLGLWPHSLAHSPCGRAAWLEGMAAGGDVADFVVPWETAVGLGMVVLDGGLARPRPALRERARTPDHVLDWWVRVFENTFEYARGDGEGGSAPAPGTSGPELLPHVLRYLYEAPDGFQAPLGTLVQDVLLAPGAVGALPERLRPHAGALLLRALRQLATTGAVLLPAAHDDPGARDAPLVELTALGRYGVRRLLQEVGVQAPLIGDLAGADAAEFLDTLATLSTEGQLTAVGPWLDRRTPARALREIASVVSGPGRSQRRWAGTKVLNATSSQIEHELRALLHSARPAVVSLAAIVLLTSRMLPQHEIDQIMSEFGPWVVIDMFAASMAGGEAGIRFLLDADDTSGIERLLLADPVRLWESEHPDTARVLGALARHHPDPETAAAAVRVLHLGRTEE
;
A
#
# COMPACT_ATOMS: atom_id res chain seq x y z
N MET A 1 -7.97 -10.12 -22.98
CA MET A 1 -8.89 -9.67 -21.93
C MET A 1 -9.51 -10.90 -21.27
N PRO A 2 -8.87 -11.50 -20.25
CA PRO A 2 -9.60 -12.35 -19.32
C PRO A 2 -10.38 -11.47 -18.34
N ALA A 3 -11.55 -11.95 -17.94
CA ALA A 3 -12.53 -11.21 -17.15
C ALA A 3 -11.99 -10.90 -15.75
N HIS A 4 -11.97 -9.61 -15.39
CA HIS A 4 -11.91 -9.19 -13.99
C HIS A 4 -13.17 -9.72 -13.29
N GLU A 5 -12.97 -10.70 -12.40
CA GLU A 5 -14.00 -11.07 -11.45
C GLU A 5 -14.22 -9.87 -10.51
N PRO A 6 -15.45 -9.34 -10.40
CA PRO A 6 -15.71 -8.19 -9.55
C PRO A 6 -15.43 -8.55 -8.08
N PRO A 7 -14.95 -7.61 -7.26
CA PRO A 7 -14.66 -7.88 -5.86
C PRO A 7 -15.91 -8.38 -5.14
N VAL A 8 -15.77 -9.50 -4.42
CA VAL A 8 -16.84 -10.10 -3.61
C VAL A 8 -17.32 -9.06 -2.58
N PRO A 9 -18.62 -8.69 -2.57
CA PRO A 9 -19.15 -7.76 -1.59
C PRO A 9 -19.05 -8.37 -0.18
N GLY A 10 -18.35 -7.69 0.73
CA GLY A 10 -18.38 -8.03 2.17
C GLY A 10 -17.03 -8.19 2.87
N ARG A 11 -15.92 -8.37 2.14
CA ARG A 11 -14.58 -8.27 2.74
C ARG A 11 -14.10 -6.82 2.64
N ARG A 12 -14.04 -6.10 3.77
CA ARG A 12 -13.31 -4.82 3.84
C ARG A 12 -11.87 -5.09 3.44
N GLN A 13 -11.47 -4.60 2.27
CA GLN A 13 -10.09 -4.66 1.83
C GLN A 13 -9.29 -3.69 2.72
N VAL A 14 -8.38 -4.23 3.53
CA VAL A 14 -7.62 -3.43 4.51
C VAL A 14 -6.76 -2.42 3.74
N CYS A 15 -6.91 -1.14 4.10
CA CYS A 15 -6.10 -0.07 3.56
C CYS A 15 -4.60 -0.38 3.76
N ALA A 16 -3.76 -0.03 2.79
CA ALA A 16 -2.34 -0.18 2.91
C ALA A 16 -1.76 0.59 4.07
N ARG A 17 -0.73 -0.01 4.68
CA ARG A 17 0.13 0.76 5.57
C ARG A 17 0.60 2.02 4.83
N PRO A 18 0.50 3.20 5.45
CA PRO A 18 1.03 4.42 4.85
C PRO A 18 2.54 4.34 4.71
N VAL A 19 3.05 4.84 3.59
CA VAL A 19 4.48 4.84 3.27
C VAL A 19 4.97 6.22 2.86
N SER A 20 6.27 6.44 2.95
CA SER A 20 6.91 7.60 2.37
C SER A 20 7.29 7.31 0.91
N LEU A 21 7.18 8.32 0.05
CA LEU A 21 7.76 8.32 -1.28
C LEU A 21 8.58 9.60 -1.48
N PRO A 22 9.74 9.51 -2.15
CA PRO A 22 10.46 10.68 -2.63
C PRO A 22 9.57 11.55 -3.55
N PRO A 23 9.90 12.85 -3.71
CA PRO A 23 9.15 13.71 -4.60
C PRO A 23 9.19 13.20 -6.06
N PRO A 24 8.16 13.49 -6.88
CA PRO A 24 8.06 12.97 -8.26
C PRO A 24 9.31 13.22 -9.10
N ARG A 25 9.99 14.35 -8.88
CA ARG A 25 11.24 14.66 -9.57
C ARG A 25 12.33 13.64 -9.27
N GLU A 26 12.54 13.25 -8.01
CA GLU A 26 13.57 12.27 -7.65
C GLU A 26 13.21 10.88 -8.19
N LEU A 27 11.94 10.47 -8.12
CA LEU A 27 11.45 9.23 -8.71
C LEU A 27 11.68 9.21 -10.24
N ALA A 28 11.41 10.31 -10.94
CA ALA A 28 11.67 10.42 -12.38
C ALA A 28 13.16 10.33 -12.72
N HIS A 29 14.04 10.93 -11.91
CA HIS A 29 15.49 10.79 -12.09
C HIS A 29 15.94 9.33 -11.86
N ALA A 30 15.38 8.64 -10.87
CA ALA A 30 15.63 7.23 -10.64
C ALA A 30 15.15 6.36 -11.82
N ALA A 31 13.95 6.63 -12.35
CA ALA A 31 13.39 5.94 -13.50
C ALA A 31 14.28 6.06 -14.75
N LEU A 32 14.77 7.27 -15.07
CA LEU A 32 15.67 7.50 -16.21
C LEU A 32 17.04 6.80 -16.06
N ARG A 33 17.41 6.37 -14.86
CA ARG A 33 18.64 5.60 -14.60
C ARG A 33 18.46 4.09 -14.70
N THR A 34 17.23 3.60 -14.81
CA THR A 34 16.96 2.18 -15.05
C THR A 34 17.49 1.82 -16.44
N ALA A 35 18.15 0.67 -16.57
CA ALA A 35 18.84 0.31 -17.82
C ALA A 35 17.87 0.34 -19.01
N LEU A 36 16.72 -0.32 -18.87
CA LEU A 36 15.73 -0.42 -19.93
C LEU A 36 15.20 0.95 -20.39
N LEU A 37 14.83 1.83 -19.47
CA LEU A 37 14.28 3.14 -19.84
C LEU A 37 15.35 4.08 -20.40
N ARG A 38 16.56 4.04 -19.84
CA ARG A 38 17.72 4.78 -20.33
C ARG A 38 18.04 4.40 -21.77
N ASP A 39 18.10 3.09 -22.04
CA ASP A 39 18.50 2.55 -23.34
C ASP A 39 17.40 2.77 -24.38
N ALA A 40 16.13 2.62 -24.01
CA ALA A 40 14.99 2.96 -24.85
C ALA A 40 14.97 4.45 -25.24
N LEU A 41 15.19 5.35 -24.27
CA LEU A 41 15.29 6.79 -24.56
C LEU A 41 16.51 7.13 -25.42
N GLY A 42 17.65 6.47 -25.17
CA GLY A 42 18.86 6.60 -25.96
C GLY A 42 18.64 6.20 -27.42
N LEU A 43 18.02 5.06 -27.66
CA LEU A 43 17.66 4.57 -28.99
C LEU A 43 16.65 5.48 -29.70
N ALA A 44 15.65 5.97 -28.97
CA ALA A 44 14.70 6.93 -29.52
C ALA A 44 15.38 8.21 -29.99
N LEU A 45 16.31 8.76 -29.19
CA LEU A 45 17.10 9.94 -29.57
C LEU A 45 18.10 9.66 -30.68
N TRP A 46 18.69 8.47 -30.72
CA TRP A 46 19.60 8.02 -31.79
C TRP A 46 18.89 7.93 -33.14
N SER A 47 17.59 7.59 -33.16
CA SER A 47 16.81 7.50 -34.42
C SER A 47 16.58 8.85 -35.15
N ALA A 48 17.14 9.94 -34.65
CA ALA A 48 17.02 11.27 -35.23
C ALA A 48 17.98 11.49 -36.42
N PRO A 49 17.58 12.23 -37.47
CA PRO A 49 16.23 12.74 -37.71
C PRO A 49 15.26 11.67 -38.23
N CYS A 50 15.80 10.63 -38.88
CA CYS A 50 15.08 9.44 -39.31
C CYS A 50 16.06 8.26 -39.53
N THR A 51 15.66 7.06 -39.15
CA THR A 51 16.38 5.80 -39.38
C THR A 51 15.52 4.84 -40.21
N PRO A 52 16.03 4.24 -41.30
CA PRO A 52 15.30 3.23 -42.05
C PRO A 52 14.96 1.99 -41.22
N VAL A 53 13.74 1.47 -41.35
CA VAL A 53 13.30 0.23 -40.70
C VAL A 53 12.73 -0.77 -41.69
N THR A 54 12.90 -2.03 -41.36
CA THR A 54 12.28 -3.18 -42.03
C THR A 54 10.75 -3.15 -41.86
N PRO A 55 9.99 -3.96 -42.63
CA PRO A 55 8.54 -4.09 -42.44
C PRO A 55 8.10 -4.55 -41.03
N ARG A 56 9.01 -5.15 -40.26
CA ARG A 56 8.79 -5.53 -38.85
C ARG A 56 9.08 -4.38 -37.88
N GLY A 57 9.45 -3.20 -38.36
CA GLY A 57 9.77 -2.04 -37.53
C GLY A 57 11.16 -2.06 -36.89
N LEU A 58 12.03 -3.00 -37.29
CA LEU A 58 13.42 -3.09 -36.81
C LEU A 58 14.37 -2.35 -37.76
N PRO A 59 15.37 -1.59 -37.26
CA PRO A 59 16.42 -1.00 -38.09
C PRO A 59 17.25 -2.04 -38.85
N ALA A 60 17.92 -1.62 -39.92
CA ALA A 60 18.79 -2.51 -40.68
C ALA A 60 20.01 -2.94 -39.83
N LEU A 61 20.61 -4.09 -40.16
CA LEU A 61 21.73 -4.65 -39.39
C LEU A 61 22.91 -3.67 -39.21
N ALA A 62 23.22 -2.86 -40.23
CA ALA A 62 24.26 -1.84 -40.14
C ALA A 62 23.93 -0.76 -39.09
N ASP A 63 22.67 -0.31 -39.05
CA ASP A 63 22.19 0.68 -38.08
C ASP A 63 22.13 0.08 -36.67
N VAL A 64 21.73 -1.19 -36.53
CA VAL A 64 21.77 -1.90 -35.24
C VAL A 64 23.19 -1.96 -34.69
N ARG A 65 24.19 -2.29 -35.54
CA ARG A 65 25.60 -2.30 -35.13
C ARG A 65 26.09 -0.91 -34.67
N ASP A 66 25.75 0.14 -35.43
CA ASP A 66 26.07 1.53 -35.05
C ASP A 66 25.43 1.91 -33.70
N ALA A 67 24.14 1.58 -33.51
CA ALA A 67 23.43 1.85 -32.27
C ALA A 67 24.07 1.13 -31.07
N VAL A 68 24.38 -0.16 -31.21
CA VAL A 68 25.02 -0.97 -30.16
C VAL A 68 26.37 -0.37 -29.77
N GLU A 69 27.18 0.01 -30.76
CA GLU A 69 28.50 0.57 -30.50
C GLU A 69 28.42 1.94 -29.80
N ARG A 70 27.57 2.85 -30.31
CA ARG A 70 27.42 4.21 -29.77
C ARG A 70 26.78 4.27 -28.39
N LEU A 71 25.77 3.43 -28.15
CA LEU A 71 24.99 3.43 -26.91
C LEU A 71 25.52 2.42 -25.89
N GLY A 72 26.48 1.58 -26.29
CA GLY A 72 27.10 0.60 -25.41
C GLY A 72 26.18 -0.56 -25.04
N LEU A 73 25.27 -0.96 -25.93
CA LEU A 73 24.28 -2.03 -25.73
C LEU A 73 24.92 -3.42 -25.91
N TRP A 74 25.99 -3.66 -25.16
CA TRP A 74 26.77 -4.89 -25.23
C TRP A 74 26.14 -5.98 -24.34
N PRO A 75 26.15 -7.24 -24.79
CA PRO A 75 25.85 -8.36 -23.91
C PRO A 75 26.68 -8.30 -22.64
N HIS A 76 26.09 -8.69 -21.50
CA HIS A 76 26.73 -8.57 -20.20
C HIS A 76 28.09 -9.29 -20.12
N SER A 77 28.22 -10.43 -20.80
CA SER A 77 29.48 -11.19 -20.91
C SER A 77 30.60 -10.45 -21.63
N LEU A 78 30.28 -9.44 -22.44
CA LEU A 78 31.22 -8.63 -23.22
C LEU A 78 31.43 -7.23 -22.61
N ALA A 79 30.81 -6.93 -21.47
CA ALA A 79 30.89 -5.64 -20.81
C ALA A 79 32.33 -5.22 -20.47
N HIS A 80 33.26 -6.16 -20.27
CA HIS A 80 34.66 -5.88 -19.94
C HIS A 80 35.68 -6.39 -20.97
N SER A 81 35.25 -6.79 -22.17
CA SER A 81 36.14 -7.36 -23.20
C SER A 81 36.10 -6.57 -24.52
N PRO A 82 36.96 -5.54 -24.69
CA PRO A 82 37.02 -4.75 -25.92
C PRO A 82 37.29 -5.59 -27.17
N CYS A 83 38.23 -6.54 -27.10
CA CYS A 83 38.54 -7.43 -28.23
C CYS A 83 37.38 -8.38 -28.57
N GLY A 84 36.62 -8.82 -27.58
CA GLY A 84 35.44 -9.67 -27.79
C GLY A 84 34.28 -8.95 -28.48
N ARG A 85 34.14 -7.64 -28.24
CA ARG A 85 33.06 -6.82 -28.84
C ARG A 85 33.18 -6.71 -30.35
N ALA A 86 34.39 -6.49 -30.88
CA ALA A 86 34.62 -6.39 -32.32
C ALA A 86 34.28 -7.71 -33.04
N ALA A 87 34.80 -8.83 -32.54
CA ALA A 87 34.51 -10.16 -33.08
C ALA A 87 33.01 -10.51 -32.99
N TRP A 88 32.34 -10.10 -31.92
CA TRP A 88 30.90 -10.32 -31.75
C TRP A 88 30.05 -9.50 -32.74
N LEU A 89 30.40 -8.23 -33.01
CA LEU A 89 29.72 -7.43 -34.03
C LEU A 89 29.88 -8.02 -35.43
N GLU A 90 31.10 -8.45 -35.78
CA GLU A 90 31.40 -9.07 -37.07
C GLU A 90 30.61 -10.37 -37.27
N GLY A 91 30.47 -11.17 -36.21
CA GLY A 91 29.70 -12.42 -36.20
C GLY A 91 28.18 -12.26 -36.19
N MET A 92 27.64 -11.05 -36.05
CA MET A 92 26.19 -10.80 -35.98
C MET A 92 25.51 -11.05 -37.33
N ALA A 93 24.60 -12.02 -37.39
CA ALA A 93 23.90 -12.41 -38.61
C ALA A 93 22.62 -11.59 -38.87
N ALA A 94 21.88 -11.22 -37.83
CA ALA A 94 20.67 -10.41 -37.92
C ALA A 94 20.54 -9.46 -36.72
N GLY A 95 19.97 -8.27 -36.97
CA GLY A 95 19.76 -7.28 -35.91
C GLY A 95 18.72 -7.69 -34.87
N GLY A 96 17.83 -8.62 -35.23
CA GLY A 96 16.81 -9.18 -34.33
C GLY A 96 17.34 -10.17 -33.29
N ASP A 97 18.60 -10.59 -33.38
CA ASP A 97 19.19 -11.58 -32.46
C ASP A 97 19.87 -10.91 -31.24
N VAL A 98 19.88 -9.58 -31.18
CA VAL A 98 20.54 -8.80 -30.12
C VAL A 98 19.52 -8.37 -29.08
N ALA A 99 19.32 -9.17 -28.03
CA ALA A 99 18.36 -8.87 -26.97
C ALA A 99 18.59 -7.49 -26.32
N ASP A 100 19.85 -7.13 -26.07
CA ASP A 100 20.24 -5.83 -25.48
C ASP A 100 19.90 -4.62 -26.38
N PHE A 101 19.60 -4.84 -27.66
CA PHE A 101 19.09 -3.84 -28.59
C PHE A 101 17.58 -3.96 -28.78
N VAL A 102 17.09 -5.15 -29.08
CA VAL A 102 15.69 -5.41 -29.45
C VAL A 102 14.75 -5.03 -28.31
N VAL A 103 15.05 -5.45 -27.08
CA VAL A 103 14.16 -5.19 -25.94
C VAL A 103 14.03 -3.68 -25.66
N PRO A 104 15.11 -2.88 -25.56
CA PRO A 104 14.98 -1.43 -25.44
C PRO A 104 14.37 -0.74 -26.67
N TRP A 105 14.63 -1.22 -27.90
CA TRP A 105 14.02 -0.67 -29.12
C TRP A 105 12.52 -0.86 -29.15
N GLU A 106 12.04 -2.09 -28.93
CA GLU A 106 10.62 -2.41 -28.87
C GLU A 106 9.93 -1.66 -27.72
N THR A 107 10.62 -1.50 -26.60
CA THR A 107 10.16 -0.66 -25.48
C THR A 107 10.02 0.81 -25.92
N ALA A 108 11.00 1.37 -26.62
CA ALA A 108 10.94 2.75 -27.12
C ALA A 108 9.76 2.95 -28.09
N VAL A 109 9.50 1.97 -28.95
CA VAL A 109 8.34 1.98 -29.87
C VAL A 109 7.03 1.83 -29.10
N GLY A 110 6.93 0.88 -28.16
CA GLY A 110 5.73 0.60 -27.36
C GLY A 110 5.34 1.73 -26.42
N LEU A 111 6.32 2.44 -25.86
CA LEU A 111 6.11 3.67 -25.09
C LEU A 111 5.81 4.88 -25.98
N GLY A 112 5.90 4.71 -27.30
CA GLY A 112 5.69 5.74 -28.30
C GLY A 112 6.80 6.80 -28.32
N MET A 113 7.98 6.53 -27.77
CA MET A 113 9.13 7.43 -27.88
C MET A 113 9.65 7.50 -29.31
N VAL A 114 9.48 6.41 -30.07
CA VAL A 114 9.75 6.30 -31.51
C VAL A 114 8.42 6.25 -32.26
N VAL A 115 8.33 7.01 -33.35
CA VAL A 115 7.21 6.98 -34.30
C VAL A 115 7.69 6.27 -35.57
N LEU A 116 7.01 5.19 -35.94
CA LEU A 116 7.24 4.46 -37.18
C LEU A 116 6.28 4.97 -38.26
N ASP A 117 6.81 5.46 -39.38
CA ASP A 117 6.02 6.01 -40.48
C ASP A 117 6.74 5.83 -41.81
N GLY A 118 6.06 5.28 -42.82
CA GLY A 118 6.62 5.10 -44.16
C GLY A 118 7.92 4.29 -44.26
N GLY A 119 8.14 3.32 -43.35
CA GLY A 119 9.41 2.56 -43.30
C GLY A 119 10.57 3.32 -42.66
N LEU A 120 10.28 4.43 -41.98
CA LEU A 120 11.25 5.21 -41.21
C LEU A 120 10.84 5.25 -39.73
N ALA A 121 11.83 5.20 -38.85
CA ALA A 121 11.70 5.49 -37.43
C ALA A 121 12.21 6.90 -37.15
N ARG A 122 11.52 7.65 -36.29
CA ARG A 122 11.94 8.98 -35.83
C ARG A 122 11.56 9.18 -34.36
N PRO A 123 12.30 10.01 -33.59
CA PRO A 123 11.88 10.36 -32.25
C PRO A 123 10.52 11.07 -32.28
N ARG A 124 9.72 10.85 -31.23
CA ARG A 124 8.49 11.62 -31.00
C ARG A 124 8.82 13.12 -30.95
N PRO A 125 7.99 14.00 -31.53
CA PRO A 125 8.11 15.43 -31.34
C PRO A 125 8.16 15.81 -29.85
N ALA A 126 9.05 16.74 -29.49
CA ALA A 126 9.28 17.19 -28.12
C ALA A 126 9.71 16.08 -27.14
N LEU A 127 10.29 14.96 -27.60
CA LEU A 127 10.76 13.86 -26.74
C LEU A 127 11.69 14.36 -25.61
N ARG A 128 12.61 15.29 -25.91
CA ARG A 128 13.54 15.87 -24.93
C ARG A 128 12.83 16.72 -23.86
N GLU A 129 11.77 17.42 -24.22
CA GLU A 129 10.97 18.20 -23.26
C GLU A 129 10.16 17.27 -22.38
N ARG A 130 9.54 16.23 -22.96
CA ARG A 130 8.82 15.20 -22.20
C ARG A 130 9.73 14.47 -21.21
N ALA A 131 10.96 14.16 -21.60
CA ALA A 131 11.95 13.54 -20.71
C ALA A 131 12.42 14.44 -19.56
N ARG A 132 12.07 15.74 -19.57
CA ARG A 132 12.32 16.68 -18.45
C ARG A 132 11.11 16.84 -17.54
N THR A 133 9.94 16.35 -17.94
CA THR A 133 8.70 16.41 -17.15
C THR A 133 8.57 15.14 -16.31
N PRO A 134 8.59 15.23 -14.97
CA PRO A 134 8.53 14.05 -14.10
C PRO A 134 7.34 13.13 -14.39
N ASP A 135 6.16 13.69 -14.60
CA ASP A 135 4.94 12.90 -14.83
C ASP A 135 5.04 12.04 -16.09
N HIS A 136 5.56 12.59 -17.19
CA HIS A 136 5.77 11.82 -18.43
C HIS A 136 6.80 10.70 -18.27
N VAL A 137 7.87 10.95 -17.53
CA VAL A 137 8.90 9.95 -17.25
C VAL A 137 8.32 8.83 -16.38
N LEU A 138 7.56 9.17 -15.35
CA LEU A 138 6.91 8.20 -14.48
C LEU A 138 5.84 7.40 -15.22
N ASP A 139 5.07 8.02 -16.11
CA ASP A 139 4.11 7.32 -16.97
C ASP A 139 4.80 6.30 -17.90
N TRP A 140 5.96 6.64 -18.46
CA TRP A 140 6.75 5.69 -19.24
C TRP A 140 7.25 4.53 -18.39
N TRP A 141 7.81 4.84 -17.22
CA TRP A 141 8.31 3.82 -16.31
C TRP A 141 7.21 2.89 -15.80
N VAL A 142 6.04 3.42 -15.43
CA VAL A 142 4.89 2.64 -14.97
C VAL A 142 4.46 1.63 -16.03
N ARG A 143 4.36 2.05 -17.30
CA ARG A 143 4.04 1.12 -18.40
C ARG A 143 5.06 0.00 -18.56
N VAL A 144 6.35 0.31 -18.41
CA VAL A 144 7.41 -0.72 -18.42
C VAL A 144 7.22 -1.67 -17.25
N PHE A 145 7.04 -1.13 -16.05
CA PHE A 145 6.84 -1.91 -14.82
C PHE A 145 5.60 -2.82 -14.90
N GLU A 146 4.45 -2.30 -15.30
CA GLU A 146 3.20 -3.05 -15.47
C GLU A 146 3.33 -4.14 -16.53
N ASN A 147 3.95 -3.81 -17.68
CA ASN A 147 4.20 -4.81 -18.72
C ASN A 147 5.14 -5.93 -18.21
N THR A 148 6.21 -5.57 -17.50
CA THR A 148 7.09 -6.57 -16.89
C THR A 148 6.38 -7.37 -15.79
N PHE A 149 5.52 -6.75 -14.98
CA PHE A 149 4.74 -7.44 -13.96
C PHE A 149 3.76 -8.45 -14.60
N GLU A 150 3.01 -8.03 -15.62
CA GLU A 150 2.00 -8.84 -16.30
C GLU A 150 2.62 -10.04 -17.01
N TYR A 151 3.77 -9.82 -17.67
CA TYR A 151 4.45 -10.85 -18.46
C TYR A 151 5.62 -11.51 -17.72
N ALA A 152 5.83 -11.23 -16.43
CA ALA A 152 6.86 -11.90 -15.64
C ALA A 152 6.58 -13.40 -15.53
N ARG A 153 7.63 -14.22 -15.61
CA ARG A 153 7.50 -15.68 -15.57
C ARG A 153 8.48 -16.36 -14.64
N GLY A 154 7.94 -17.12 -13.70
CA GLY A 154 8.70 -17.97 -12.81
C GLY A 154 9.24 -19.23 -13.51
N ASP A 155 8.56 -19.76 -14.51
CA ASP A 155 8.92 -21.03 -15.18
C ASP A 155 10.01 -20.89 -16.27
N GLY A 156 10.26 -19.68 -16.75
CA GLY A 156 11.27 -19.39 -17.78
C GLY A 156 10.69 -18.67 -18.99
N GLU A 157 11.58 -18.18 -19.85
CA GLU A 157 11.20 -17.58 -21.13
C GLU A 157 11.02 -18.68 -22.18
N GLY A 158 9.83 -18.76 -22.76
CA GLY A 158 9.49 -19.69 -23.83
C GLY A 158 8.26 -19.21 -24.60
N GLY A 159 8.12 -19.62 -25.87
CA GLY A 159 7.04 -19.15 -26.76
C GLY A 159 5.62 -19.65 -26.42
N SER A 160 5.46 -20.47 -25.38
CA SER A 160 4.16 -20.97 -24.89
C SER A 160 3.64 -20.09 -23.74
N ALA A 161 2.32 -20.07 -23.49
CA ALA A 161 1.73 -19.44 -22.29
C ALA A 161 2.37 -19.93 -20.97
N PRO A 162 2.38 -19.11 -19.89
CA PRO A 162 2.88 -19.52 -18.57
C PRO A 162 2.10 -20.70 -18.02
N ALA A 163 2.82 -21.62 -17.37
CA ALA A 163 2.15 -22.67 -16.61
C ALA A 163 1.30 -22.04 -15.49
N PRO A 164 0.10 -22.57 -15.20
CA PRO A 164 -0.72 -22.05 -14.10
C PRO A 164 0.04 -22.04 -12.77
N GLY A 165 0.03 -20.89 -12.08
CA GLY A 165 0.75 -20.64 -10.83
C GLY A 165 2.21 -20.22 -11.00
N THR A 166 2.67 -19.88 -12.22
CA THR A 166 4.05 -19.45 -12.48
C THR A 166 4.14 -18.03 -13.03
N SER A 167 3.01 -17.37 -13.30
CA SER A 167 3.02 -16.01 -13.85
C SER A 167 3.25 -14.95 -12.77
N GLY A 168 3.71 -13.77 -13.19
CA GLY A 168 3.90 -12.60 -12.33
C GLY A 168 2.63 -12.24 -11.54
N PRO A 169 1.46 -12.08 -12.18
CA PRO A 169 0.21 -11.78 -11.48
C PRO A 169 -0.23 -12.85 -10.46
N GLU A 170 0.26 -14.08 -10.57
CA GLU A 170 -0.01 -15.13 -9.57
C GLU A 170 1.01 -15.14 -8.43
N LEU A 171 2.29 -14.86 -8.72
CA LEU A 171 3.38 -14.96 -7.74
C LEU A 171 3.66 -13.66 -6.97
N LEU A 172 3.49 -12.51 -7.59
CA LEU A 172 4.03 -11.24 -7.11
C LEU A 172 3.09 -10.40 -6.22
N PRO A 173 1.74 -10.40 -6.36
CA PRO A 173 0.90 -9.43 -5.65
C PRO A 173 1.11 -9.40 -4.13
N HIS A 174 1.09 -10.56 -3.47
CA HIS A 174 1.25 -10.65 -2.02
C HIS A 174 2.68 -10.32 -1.57
N VAL A 175 3.69 -10.74 -2.34
CA VAL A 175 5.11 -10.42 -2.07
C VAL A 175 5.36 -8.93 -2.20
N LEU A 176 4.89 -8.31 -3.29
CA LEU A 176 5.03 -6.88 -3.52
C LEU A 176 4.27 -6.07 -2.49
N ARG A 177 3.08 -6.53 -2.06
CA ARG A 177 2.35 -5.90 -0.97
C ARG A 177 3.11 -5.96 0.35
N TYR A 178 3.66 -7.13 0.71
CA TYR A 178 4.48 -7.27 1.91
C TYR A 178 5.68 -6.31 1.90
N LEU A 179 6.41 -6.26 0.79
CA LEU A 179 7.55 -5.34 0.63
C LEU A 179 7.11 -3.86 0.61
N TYR A 180 5.94 -3.56 0.05
CA TYR A 180 5.35 -2.22 0.06
C TYR A 180 4.97 -1.77 1.48
N GLU A 181 4.62 -2.66 2.40
CA GLU A 181 4.30 -2.27 3.78
C GLU A 181 5.52 -2.33 4.72
N ALA A 182 6.63 -2.87 4.24
CA ALA A 182 7.89 -2.90 4.97
C ALA A 182 8.52 -1.50 5.09
N PRO A 183 9.30 -1.24 6.16
CA PRO A 183 10.08 -0.01 6.31
C PRO A 183 10.98 0.28 5.11
N ASP A 184 11.35 1.54 4.91
CA ASP A 184 12.27 1.93 3.83
C ASP A 184 13.64 1.28 4.00
N GLY A 185 14.21 0.77 2.89
CA GLY A 185 15.47 0.04 2.89
C GLY A 185 15.39 -1.36 3.52
N PHE A 186 14.20 -1.87 3.82
CA PHE A 186 14.05 -3.23 4.34
C PHE A 186 14.49 -4.26 3.29
N GLN A 187 15.42 -5.12 3.69
CA GLN A 187 15.96 -6.20 2.87
C GLN A 187 15.40 -7.54 3.35
N ALA A 188 14.48 -8.11 2.58
CA ALA A 188 13.83 -9.36 2.91
C ALA A 188 14.62 -10.55 2.36
N PRO A 189 14.99 -11.55 3.18
CA PRO A 189 15.51 -12.80 2.66
C PRO A 189 14.46 -13.49 1.78
N LEU A 190 14.87 -13.98 0.60
CA LEU A 190 13.96 -14.68 -0.32
C LEU A 190 13.25 -15.86 0.36
N GLY A 191 13.94 -16.58 1.26
CA GLY A 191 13.34 -17.68 2.02
C GLY A 191 12.16 -17.24 2.88
N THR A 192 12.27 -16.09 3.54
CA THR A 192 11.19 -15.48 4.33
C THR A 192 10.01 -15.11 3.44
N LEU A 193 10.23 -14.50 2.28
CA LEU A 193 9.15 -14.18 1.33
C LEU A 193 8.43 -15.45 0.83
N VAL A 194 9.15 -16.55 0.64
CA VAL A 194 8.55 -17.82 0.25
C VAL A 194 7.71 -18.41 1.39
N GLN A 195 8.26 -18.51 2.60
CA GLN A 195 7.57 -19.20 3.71
C GLN A 195 6.43 -18.36 4.28
N ASP A 196 6.66 -17.08 4.51
CA ASP A 196 5.75 -16.23 5.29
C ASP A 196 4.72 -15.52 4.41
N VAL A 197 4.91 -15.51 3.08
CA VAL A 197 4.00 -14.84 2.14
C VAL A 197 3.42 -15.83 1.13
N LEU A 198 4.27 -16.52 0.35
CA LEU A 198 3.78 -17.40 -0.72
C LEU A 198 3.18 -18.72 -0.24
N LEU A 199 3.79 -19.32 0.79
CA LEU A 199 3.37 -20.60 1.36
C LEU A 199 2.56 -20.44 2.65
N ALA A 200 2.23 -19.20 3.03
CA ALA A 200 1.46 -18.90 4.23
C ALA A 200 0.11 -19.62 4.21
N PRO A 201 -0.30 -20.26 5.33
CA PRO A 201 -1.61 -20.90 5.42
C PRO A 201 -2.74 -19.91 5.13
N GLY A 202 -3.64 -20.26 4.19
CA GLY A 202 -4.77 -19.40 3.83
C GLY A 202 -4.44 -18.23 2.90
N ALA A 203 -3.23 -18.20 2.31
CA ALA A 203 -2.90 -17.26 1.25
C ALA A 203 -3.88 -17.39 0.08
N VAL A 204 -4.46 -16.26 -0.34
CA VAL A 204 -5.29 -16.22 -1.55
C VAL A 204 -4.37 -16.44 -2.75
N GLY A 205 -4.73 -17.35 -3.67
CA GLY A 205 -3.85 -17.72 -4.77
C GLY A 205 -2.63 -18.56 -4.35
N ALA A 206 -2.73 -19.33 -3.26
CA ALA A 206 -1.66 -20.22 -2.80
C ALA A 206 -1.07 -21.07 -3.94
N LEU A 207 0.26 -21.21 -3.96
CA LEU A 207 0.93 -22.01 -4.97
C LEU A 207 0.41 -23.46 -4.95
N PRO A 208 0.09 -24.04 -6.13
CA PRO A 208 -0.23 -25.46 -6.26
C PRO A 208 0.82 -26.35 -5.60
N GLU A 209 0.42 -27.43 -4.93
CA GLU A 209 1.32 -28.35 -4.19
C GLU A 209 2.53 -28.78 -5.02
N ARG A 210 2.32 -29.08 -6.30
CA ARG A 210 3.36 -29.49 -7.26
C ARG A 210 4.47 -28.43 -7.45
N LEU A 211 4.16 -27.15 -7.27
CA LEU A 211 5.06 -26.02 -7.47
C LEU A 211 5.76 -25.58 -6.19
N ARG A 212 5.24 -25.95 -5.01
CA ARG A 212 5.80 -25.53 -3.71
C ARG A 212 7.28 -25.87 -3.52
N PRO A 213 7.79 -27.06 -3.93
CA PRO A 213 9.22 -27.35 -3.84
C PRO A 213 10.10 -26.39 -4.66
N HIS A 214 9.53 -25.71 -5.66
CA HIS A 214 10.22 -24.80 -6.57
C HIS A 214 9.88 -23.33 -6.32
N ALA A 215 9.09 -23.01 -5.27
CA ALA A 215 8.57 -21.67 -5.03
C ALA A 215 9.66 -20.58 -5.00
N GLY A 216 10.79 -20.86 -4.35
CA GLY A 216 11.92 -19.92 -4.30
C GLY A 216 12.53 -19.64 -5.68
N ALA A 217 12.70 -20.67 -6.52
CA ALA A 217 13.26 -20.49 -7.86
C ALA A 217 12.29 -19.72 -8.79
N LEU A 218 10.99 -20.04 -8.71
CA LEU A 218 9.94 -19.34 -9.46
C LEU A 218 9.90 -17.85 -9.07
N LEU A 219 9.85 -17.56 -7.76
CA LEU A 219 9.82 -16.19 -7.25
C LEU A 219 11.08 -15.43 -7.62
N LEU A 220 12.27 -16.03 -7.45
CA LEU A 220 13.54 -15.38 -7.81
C LEU A 220 13.58 -15.00 -9.30
N ARG A 221 13.09 -15.87 -10.18
CA ARG A 221 13.06 -15.58 -11.62
C ARG A 221 12.09 -14.45 -11.97
N ALA A 222 10.91 -14.42 -11.35
CA ALA A 222 9.95 -13.33 -11.52
C ALA A 222 10.51 -11.99 -10.98
N LEU A 223 11.13 -12.00 -9.80
CA LEU A 223 11.75 -10.82 -9.21
C LEU A 223 12.95 -10.31 -10.02
N ARG A 224 13.74 -11.20 -10.65
CA ARG A 224 14.82 -10.80 -11.57
C ARG A 224 14.31 -10.04 -12.79
N GLN A 225 13.17 -10.46 -13.35
CA GLN A 225 12.52 -9.71 -14.43
C GLN A 225 12.10 -8.33 -13.94
N LEU A 226 11.43 -8.23 -12.79
CA LEU A 226 11.09 -6.93 -12.20
C LEU A 226 12.32 -6.06 -11.90
N ALA A 227 13.45 -6.64 -11.49
CA ALA A 227 14.67 -5.91 -11.22
C ALA A 227 15.22 -5.17 -12.45
N THR A 228 14.93 -5.64 -13.67
CA THR A 228 15.30 -4.92 -14.92
C THR A 228 14.64 -3.53 -15.03
N THR A 229 13.49 -3.35 -14.38
CA THR A 229 12.76 -2.09 -14.30
C THR A 229 13.28 -1.18 -13.18
N GLY A 230 14.18 -1.67 -12.33
CA GLY A 230 14.62 -0.98 -11.12
C GLY A 230 13.58 -0.92 -10.00
N ALA A 231 12.44 -1.63 -10.13
CA ALA A 231 11.45 -1.74 -9.06
C ALA A 231 11.98 -2.51 -7.84
N VAL A 232 12.84 -3.51 -8.08
CA VAL A 232 13.39 -4.39 -7.05
C VAL A 232 14.90 -4.40 -7.17
N LEU A 233 15.60 -4.33 -6.04
CA LEU A 233 17.03 -4.64 -5.97
C LEU A 233 17.20 -6.10 -5.57
N LEU A 234 17.98 -6.80 -6.38
CA LEU A 234 18.48 -8.13 -6.12
C LEU A 234 20.00 -8.06 -6.28
N PRO A 235 20.79 -8.54 -5.32
CA PRO A 235 22.22 -8.69 -5.51
C PRO A 235 22.47 -9.54 -6.76
N ALA A 236 23.46 -9.16 -7.57
CA ALA A 236 23.94 -10.03 -8.63
C ALA A 236 24.34 -11.38 -8.00
N ALA A 237 24.10 -12.47 -8.73
CA ALA A 237 24.66 -13.76 -8.33
C ALA A 237 26.17 -13.55 -8.20
N HIS A 238 26.71 -13.71 -6.99
CA HIS A 238 28.14 -13.58 -6.81
C HIS A 238 28.78 -14.76 -7.54
N ASP A 239 29.81 -14.51 -8.35
CA ASP A 239 30.68 -15.56 -8.90
C ASP A 239 31.52 -16.24 -7.80
N ASP A 240 31.31 -15.89 -6.53
CA ASP A 240 31.91 -16.55 -5.37
C ASP A 240 31.05 -17.74 -4.92
N PRO A 241 31.45 -18.99 -5.23
CA PRO A 241 30.76 -20.20 -4.77
C PRO A 241 30.77 -20.38 -3.24
N GLY A 242 31.43 -19.48 -2.49
CA GLY A 242 31.44 -19.43 -1.02
C GLY A 242 30.37 -18.54 -0.37
N ALA A 243 29.62 -17.72 -1.12
CA ALA A 243 28.57 -16.87 -0.57
C ALA A 243 27.36 -17.70 -0.11
N ARG A 244 27.29 -17.99 1.20
CA ARG A 244 26.26 -18.84 1.84
C ARG A 244 24.93 -18.13 2.13
N ASP A 245 24.82 -16.84 1.86
CA ASP A 245 23.65 -16.06 2.26
C ASP A 245 22.53 -16.14 1.21
N ALA A 246 21.30 -16.34 1.70
CA ALA A 246 20.11 -16.32 0.86
C ALA A 246 19.96 -14.95 0.18
N PRO A 247 19.53 -14.87 -1.09
CA PRO A 247 19.40 -13.61 -1.80
C PRO A 247 18.43 -12.69 -1.05
N LEU A 248 18.90 -11.47 -0.77
CA LEU A 248 18.10 -10.40 -0.17
C LEU A 248 17.34 -9.65 -1.26
N VAL A 249 16.10 -9.30 -0.98
CA VAL A 249 15.19 -8.59 -1.88
C VAL A 249 14.80 -7.27 -1.23
N GLU A 250 15.01 -6.18 -1.94
CA GLU A 250 14.59 -4.84 -1.51
C GLU A 250 13.66 -4.23 -2.55
N LEU A 251 12.55 -3.65 -2.11
CA LEU A 251 11.69 -2.85 -2.98
C LEU A 251 12.21 -1.41 -2.99
N THR A 252 12.57 -0.91 -4.17
CA THR A 252 13.07 0.47 -4.29
C THR A 252 11.94 1.47 -4.07
N ALA A 253 12.28 2.75 -3.85
CA ALA A 253 11.28 3.81 -3.85
C ALA A 253 10.45 3.87 -5.15
N LEU A 254 11.09 3.54 -6.29
CA LEU A 254 10.43 3.47 -7.58
C LEU A 254 9.50 2.25 -7.67
N GLY A 255 9.95 1.09 -7.16
CA GLY A 255 9.10 -0.10 -7.00
C GLY A 255 7.91 0.17 -6.09
N ARG A 256 8.11 0.86 -4.97
CA ARG A 256 7.04 1.26 -4.05
C ARG A 256 6.02 2.18 -4.74
N TYR A 257 6.48 3.10 -5.59
CA TYR A 257 5.59 3.91 -6.44
C TYR A 257 4.77 3.06 -7.42
N GLY A 258 5.38 2.09 -8.10
CA GLY A 258 4.68 1.17 -9.01
C GLY A 258 3.69 0.25 -8.30
N VAL A 259 4.09 -0.35 -7.17
CA VAL A 259 3.20 -1.20 -6.37
C VAL A 259 2.02 -0.40 -5.81
N ARG A 260 2.24 0.86 -5.42
CA ARG A 260 1.14 1.75 -5.02
C ARG A 260 0.10 1.90 -6.13
N ARG A 261 0.53 2.09 -7.38
CA ARG A 261 -0.38 2.19 -8.54
C ARG A 261 -1.19 0.90 -8.70
N LEU A 262 -0.52 -0.27 -8.69
CA LEU A 262 -1.19 -1.57 -8.79
C LEU A 262 -2.25 -1.76 -7.69
N LEU A 263 -1.92 -1.38 -6.45
CA LEU A 263 -2.86 -1.45 -5.32
C LEU A 263 -4.08 -0.57 -5.55
N GLN A 264 -3.87 0.66 -6.02
CA GLN A 264 -4.95 1.61 -6.29
C GLN A 264 -5.85 1.16 -7.44
N GLU A 265 -5.28 0.53 -8.47
CA GLU A 265 -6.02 -0.03 -9.60
C GLU A 265 -6.98 -1.15 -9.19
N VAL A 266 -6.58 -1.99 -8.24
CA VAL A 266 -7.45 -3.04 -7.67
C VAL A 266 -8.33 -2.53 -6.52
N GLY A 267 -8.42 -1.21 -6.32
CA GLY A 267 -9.29 -0.58 -5.32
C GLY A 267 -8.73 -0.54 -3.90
N VAL A 268 -7.50 -1.00 -3.66
CA VAL A 268 -6.85 -0.93 -2.36
C VAL A 268 -6.36 0.49 -2.12
N GLN A 269 -6.88 1.13 -1.07
CA GLN A 269 -6.38 2.42 -0.61
C GLN A 269 -4.91 2.29 -0.18
N ALA A 270 -4.05 3.18 -0.66
CA ALA A 270 -2.61 3.15 -0.40
C ALA A 270 -2.09 4.57 -0.08
N PRO A 271 -2.44 5.11 1.11
CA PRO A 271 -2.13 6.50 1.46
C PRO A 271 -0.62 6.70 1.64
N LEU A 272 -0.16 7.94 1.40
CA LEU A 272 1.21 8.34 1.67
C LEU A 272 1.29 9.05 3.02
N ILE A 273 2.40 8.86 3.73
CA ILE A 273 2.69 9.56 4.98
C ILE A 273 2.68 11.07 4.75
N GLY A 274 3.25 11.55 3.63
CA GLY A 274 3.28 12.97 3.29
C GLY A 274 1.89 13.58 3.09
N ASP A 275 0.99 12.86 2.42
CA ASP A 275 -0.40 13.27 2.19
C ASP A 275 -1.15 13.31 3.52
N LEU A 276 -1.06 12.24 4.32
CA LEU A 276 -1.69 12.17 5.64
C LEU A 276 -1.15 13.25 6.57
N ALA A 277 0.15 13.51 6.58
CA ALA A 277 0.73 14.56 7.40
C ALA A 277 0.17 15.96 7.07
N GLY A 278 -0.14 16.21 5.80
CA GLY A 278 -0.75 17.45 5.32
C GLY A 278 -2.28 17.52 5.45
N ALA A 279 -2.95 16.41 5.72
CA ALA A 279 -4.40 16.32 5.78
C ALA A 279 -4.99 17.10 6.96
N ASP A 280 -6.22 17.60 6.77
CA ASP A 280 -6.99 18.18 7.87
C ASP A 280 -7.44 17.11 8.88
N ALA A 281 -8.00 17.52 10.02
CA ALA A 281 -8.40 16.57 11.05
C ALA A 281 -9.55 15.65 10.63
N ALA A 282 -10.47 16.09 9.77
CA ALA A 282 -11.58 15.24 9.36
C ALA A 282 -11.07 14.11 8.44
N GLU A 283 -10.33 14.48 7.40
CA GLU A 283 -9.74 13.55 6.43
C GLU A 283 -8.77 12.58 7.11
N PHE A 284 -7.91 13.10 8.00
CA PHE A 284 -6.94 12.27 8.71
C PHE A 284 -7.62 11.24 9.60
N LEU A 285 -8.61 11.63 10.42
CA LEU A 285 -9.28 10.70 11.34
C LEU A 285 -10.10 9.65 10.60
N ASP A 286 -10.77 10.04 9.50
CA ASP A 286 -11.50 9.09 8.65
C ASP A 286 -10.54 8.07 8.03
N THR A 287 -9.39 8.52 7.53
CA THR A 287 -8.40 7.62 6.94
C THR A 287 -7.76 6.73 8.00
N LEU A 288 -7.36 7.29 9.15
CA LEU A 288 -6.75 6.58 10.27
C LEU A 288 -7.61 5.41 10.74
N ALA A 289 -8.94 5.60 10.74
CA ALA A 289 -9.89 4.59 11.17
C ALA A 289 -10.05 3.41 10.18
N THR A 290 -9.48 3.50 8.98
CA THR A 290 -9.42 2.41 7.98
C THR A 290 -8.09 1.67 7.97
N LEU A 291 -7.06 2.21 8.63
CA LEU A 291 -5.72 1.63 8.67
C LEU A 291 -5.62 0.49 9.68
N SER A 292 -4.69 -0.44 9.42
CA SER A 292 -4.23 -1.41 10.43
C SER A 292 -3.61 -0.70 11.65
N THR A 293 -3.48 -1.39 12.77
CA THR A 293 -2.86 -0.83 13.99
C THR A 293 -1.45 -0.28 13.72
N GLU A 294 -0.62 -1.00 12.98
CA GLU A 294 0.71 -0.54 12.59
C GLU A 294 0.67 0.69 11.66
N GLY A 295 -0.30 0.72 10.74
CA GLY A 295 -0.54 1.88 9.89
C GLY A 295 -0.96 3.11 10.68
N GLN A 296 -1.79 2.93 11.71
CA GLN A 296 -2.18 4.01 12.62
C GLN A 296 -0.97 4.57 13.36
N LEU A 297 -0.13 3.71 13.94
CA LEU A 297 1.09 4.13 14.63
C LEU A 297 2.05 4.89 13.70
N THR A 298 2.17 4.44 12.45
CA THR A 298 3.03 5.08 11.44
C THR A 298 2.52 6.47 11.03
N ALA A 299 1.20 6.68 11.03
CA ALA A 299 0.58 7.93 10.57
C ALA A 299 0.50 9.04 11.62
N VAL A 300 0.36 8.69 12.91
CA VAL A 300 0.11 9.66 14.00
C VAL A 300 1.25 10.64 14.19
N GLY A 301 2.51 10.16 14.25
CA GLY A 301 3.68 11.02 14.47
C GLY A 301 3.82 12.12 13.40
N PRO A 302 3.93 11.76 12.11
CA PRO A 302 4.04 12.74 11.02
C PRO A 302 2.90 13.75 10.95
N TRP A 303 1.68 13.34 11.29
CA TRP A 303 0.54 14.26 11.40
C TRP A 303 0.78 15.25 12.55
N LEU A 304 1.15 14.78 13.74
CA LEU A 304 1.42 15.63 14.90
C LEU A 304 2.64 16.56 14.71
N ASP A 305 3.67 16.16 13.98
CA ASP A 305 4.88 16.98 13.78
C ASP A 305 4.62 18.33 13.09
N ARG A 306 3.47 18.47 12.40
CA ARG A 306 3.06 19.72 11.73
C ARG A 306 2.20 20.63 12.60
N ARG A 307 1.95 20.29 13.87
CA ARG A 307 1.07 21.05 14.77
C ARG A 307 1.50 20.96 16.23
N THR A 308 1.21 21.99 17.01
CA THR A 308 1.32 21.89 18.48
C THR A 308 0.23 20.96 19.05
N PRO A 309 0.45 20.25 20.17
CA PRO A 309 -0.57 19.43 20.82
C PRO A 309 -1.91 20.16 21.06
N ALA A 310 -1.87 21.40 21.54
CA ALA A 310 -3.07 22.21 21.76
C ALA A 310 -3.84 22.52 20.46
N ARG A 311 -3.12 22.69 19.34
CA ARG A 311 -3.73 22.86 18.00
C ARG A 311 -4.36 21.54 17.54
N ALA A 312 -3.68 20.41 17.73
CA ALA A 312 -4.23 19.08 17.42
C ALA A 312 -5.54 18.82 18.16
N LEU A 313 -5.58 19.10 19.46
CA LEU A 313 -6.78 18.99 20.29
C LEU A 313 -7.93 19.84 19.75
N ARG A 314 -7.68 21.11 19.42
CA ARG A 314 -8.72 21.99 18.87
C ARG A 314 -9.25 21.51 17.51
N GLU A 315 -8.35 21.12 16.61
CA GLU A 315 -8.73 20.61 15.28
C GLU A 315 -9.58 19.34 15.40
N ILE A 316 -9.15 18.37 16.22
CA ILE A 316 -9.90 17.13 16.48
C ILE A 316 -11.25 17.44 17.14
N ALA A 317 -11.28 18.27 18.19
CA ALA A 317 -12.51 18.64 18.89
C ALA A 317 -13.54 19.36 17.98
N SER A 318 -13.11 19.92 16.86
CA SER A 318 -14.01 20.56 15.89
C SER A 318 -14.73 19.57 14.95
N VAL A 319 -14.19 18.37 14.75
CA VAL A 319 -14.66 17.40 13.72
C VAL A 319 -15.34 16.15 14.28
N VAL A 320 -15.47 16.05 15.60
CA VAL A 320 -15.95 14.86 16.32
C VAL A 320 -17.43 14.89 16.74
N SER A 321 -18.13 16.01 16.50
CA SER A 321 -19.53 16.18 16.89
C SER A 321 -20.51 15.73 15.78
N GLY A 322 -21.67 15.20 16.18
CA GLY A 322 -22.75 14.79 15.28
C GLY A 322 -22.93 13.27 15.11
N PRO A 323 -24.01 12.84 14.43
CA PRO A 323 -24.31 11.43 14.18
C PRO A 323 -23.22 10.71 13.35
N GLY A 324 -22.95 9.44 13.65
CA GLY A 324 -21.98 8.63 12.91
C GLY A 324 -20.52 9.05 13.10
N ARG A 325 -20.23 9.94 14.06
CA ARG A 325 -18.86 10.43 14.34
C ARG A 325 -18.13 9.66 15.43
N SER A 326 -18.71 8.60 15.99
CA SER A 326 -18.04 7.76 17.00
C SER A 326 -16.69 7.23 16.53
N GLN A 327 -16.58 6.84 15.26
CA GLN A 327 -15.32 6.37 14.70
C GLN A 327 -14.25 7.47 14.65
N ARG A 328 -14.64 8.72 14.34
CA ARG A 328 -13.72 9.87 14.43
C ARG A 328 -13.33 10.18 15.87
N ARG A 329 -14.28 10.09 16.82
CA ARG A 329 -13.97 10.24 18.26
C ARG A 329 -12.92 9.23 18.69
N TRP A 330 -13.15 7.96 18.40
CA TRP A 330 -12.21 6.88 18.72
C TRP A 330 -10.85 7.03 18.03
N ALA A 331 -10.83 7.43 16.75
CA ALA A 331 -9.57 7.74 16.07
C ALA A 331 -8.86 8.93 16.75
N GLY A 332 -9.62 9.96 17.15
CA GLY A 332 -9.11 11.15 17.83
C GLY A 332 -8.47 10.84 19.17
N THR A 333 -9.03 9.91 19.96
CA THR A 333 -8.45 9.52 21.25
C THR A 333 -7.07 8.89 21.07
N LYS A 334 -6.91 8.02 20.06
CA LYS A 334 -5.61 7.41 19.73
C LYS A 334 -4.54 8.45 19.39
N VAL A 335 -4.91 9.48 18.63
CA VAL A 335 -4.00 10.57 18.25
C VAL A 335 -3.62 11.41 19.47
N LEU A 336 -4.61 11.80 20.27
CA LEU A 336 -4.39 12.66 21.44
C LEU A 336 -3.64 11.95 22.56
N ASN A 337 -3.77 10.63 22.69
CA ASN A 337 -3.01 9.85 23.66
C ASN A 337 -1.50 10.00 23.49
N ALA A 338 -1.01 10.13 22.26
CA ALA A 338 0.42 10.34 21.98
C ALA A 338 0.99 11.64 22.56
N THR A 339 0.13 12.62 22.89
CA THR A 339 0.53 13.93 23.45
C THR A 339 -0.24 14.29 24.71
N SER A 340 -0.95 13.33 25.32
CA SER A 340 -1.91 13.56 26.41
C SER A 340 -1.32 14.29 27.62
N SER A 341 -0.08 13.98 28.00
CA SER A 341 0.63 14.68 29.09
C SER A 341 0.90 16.15 28.83
N GLN A 342 0.93 16.58 27.57
CA GLN A 342 1.16 17.98 27.17
C GLN A 342 -0.14 18.77 27.08
N ILE A 343 -1.30 18.11 27.14
CA ILE A 343 -2.64 18.72 26.99
C ILE A 343 -3.58 18.36 28.13
N GLU A 344 -3.06 17.85 29.26
CA GLU A 344 -3.88 17.37 30.38
C GLU A 344 -4.83 18.45 30.91
N HIS A 345 -4.32 19.68 31.06
CA HIS A 345 -5.11 20.80 31.57
C HIS A 345 -6.27 21.14 30.63
N GLU A 346 -6.01 21.19 29.32
CA GLU A 346 -7.02 21.42 28.30
C GLU A 346 -8.06 20.28 28.25
N LEU A 347 -7.63 19.03 28.39
CA LEU A 347 -8.54 17.88 28.45
C LEU A 347 -9.47 17.97 29.67
N ARG A 348 -8.95 18.32 30.85
CA ARG A 348 -9.75 18.53 32.06
C ARG A 348 -10.76 19.68 31.89
N ALA A 349 -10.36 20.76 31.22
CA ALA A 349 -11.28 21.85 30.90
C ALA A 349 -12.41 21.40 29.95
N LEU A 350 -12.10 20.54 28.98
CA LEU A 350 -13.09 20.01 28.02
C LEU A 350 -14.15 19.10 28.66
N LEU A 351 -13.91 18.50 29.83
CA LEU A 351 -14.93 17.76 30.57
C LEU A 351 -16.13 18.65 30.97
N HIS A 352 -15.94 19.97 31.06
CA HIS A 352 -16.98 20.94 31.40
C HIS A 352 -17.62 21.60 30.16
N SER A 353 -17.36 21.06 28.96
CA SER A 353 -17.91 21.56 27.70
C SER A 353 -19.40 21.25 27.58
N ALA A 354 -20.18 22.18 27.02
CA ALA A 354 -21.59 21.95 26.67
C ALA A 354 -21.78 20.99 25.47
N ARG A 355 -20.70 20.45 24.89
CA ARG A 355 -20.72 19.53 23.75
C ARG A 355 -20.39 18.10 24.21
N PRO A 356 -21.38 17.20 24.40
CA PRO A 356 -21.15 15.84 24.93
C PRO A 356 -20.13 15.02 24.13
N ALA A 357 -20.10 15.17 22.80
CA ALA A 357 -19.13 14.51 21.94
C ALA A 357 -17.66 14.89 22.26
N VAL A 358 -17.42 16.12 22.70
CA VAL A 358 -16.08 16.59 23.08
C VAL A 358 -15.74 16.19 24.51
N VAL A 359 -16.74 16.16 25.39
CA VAL A 359 -16.61 15.61 26.74
C VAL A 359 -16.21 14.14 26.68
N SER A 360 -16.90 13.31 25.88
CA SER A 360 -16.57 11.90 25.64
C SER A 360 -15.13 11.73 25.14
N LEU A 361 -14.74 12.49 24.11
CA LEU A 361 -13.36 12.47 23.59
C LEU A 361 -12.34 12.74 24.71
N ALA A 362 -12.56 13.80 25.51
CA ALA A 362 -11.64 14.17 26.59
C ALA A 362 -11.60 13.11 27.70
N ALA A 363 -12.77 12.58 28.09
CA ALA A 363 -12.90 11.51 29.07
C ALA A 363 -12.11 10.27 28.66
N ILE A 364 -12.27 9.79 27.41
CA ILE A 364 -11.53 8.60 26.93
C ILE A 364 -10.02 8.84 26.95
N VAL A 365 -9.54 10.01 26.50
CA VAL A 365 -8.09 10.32 26.50
C VAL A 365 -7.55 10.34 27.93
N LEU A 366 -8.27 10.95 28.87
CA LEU A 366 -7.85 10.99 30.28
C LEU A 366 -7.85 9.58 30.91
N LEU A 367 -8.89 8.79 30.70
CA LEU A 367 -8.99 7.41 31.18
C LEU A 367 -7.85 6.52 30.63
N THR A 368 -7.44 6.74 29.38
CA THR A 368 -6.41 5.93 28.72
C THR A 368 -4.99 6.48 28.90
N SER A 369 -4.83 7.68 29.44
CA SER A 369 -3.52 8.33 29.68
C SER A 369 -2.65 7.67 30.77
N ARG A 370 -3.25 6.86 31.64
CA ARG A 370 -2.64 6.31 32.87
C ARG A 370 -2.11 7.38 33.85
N MET A 371 -2.56 8.63 33.73
CA MET A 371 -2.16 9.73 34.62
C MET A 371 -3.14 9.94 35.78
N LEU A 372 -4.33 9.36 35.71
CA LEU A 372 -5.39 9.58 36.69
C LEU A 372 -5.31 8.61 37.88
N PRO A 373 -5.55 9.08 39.12
CA PRO A 373 -5.81 8.21 40.25
C PRO A 373 -7.18 7.53 40.15
N GLN A 374 -7.35 6.40 40.84
CA GLN A 374 -8.56 5.56 40.73
C GLN A 374 -9.87 6.32 41.04
N HIS A 375 -9.87 7.22 42.03
CA HIS A 375 -11.08 7.98 42.39
C HIS A 375 -11.54 8.93 41.26
N GLU A 376 -10.61 9.49 40.49
CA GLU A 376 -10.94 10.32 39.32
C GLU A 376 -11.44 9.45 38.16
N ILE A 377 -10.86 8.25 37.98
CA ILE A 377 -11.35 7.26 37.01
C ILE A 377 -12.81 6.89 37.31
N ASP A 378 -13.12 6.58 38.58
CA ASP A 378 -14.46 6.22 39.02
C ASP A 378 -15.46 7.37 38.82
N GLN A 379 -15.05 8.61 39.10
CA GLN A 379 -15.87 9.80 38.86
C GLN A 379 -16.18 9.98 37.37
N ILE A 380 -15.17 9.95 36.50
CA ILE A 380 -15.34 10.10 35.05
C ILE A 380 -16.22 8.97 34.49
N MET A 381 -16.02 7.72 34.93
CA MET A 381 -16.82 6.59 34.48
C MET A 381 -18.27 6.64 34.98
N SER A 382 -18.50 7.17 36.18
CA SER A 382 -19.85 7.38 36.71
C SER A 382 -20.62 8.38 35.86
N GLU A 383 -19.98 9.50 35.50
CA GLU A 383 -20.60 10.64 34.82
C GLU A 383 -20.71 10.45 33.30
N PHE A 384 -19.65 9.94 32.66
CA PHE A 384 -19.53 9.88 31.19
C PHE A 384 -19.47 8.45 30.62
N GLY A 385 -19.53 7.43 31.48
CA GLY A 385 -19.39 6.02 31.11
C GLY A 385 -20.26 5.57 29.93
N PRO A 386 -21.58 5.88 29.88
CA PRO A 386 -22.41 5.48 28.75
C PRO A 386 -21.90 5.99 27.40
N TRP A 387 -21.49 7.26 27.31
CA TRP A 387 -20.94 7.82 26.07
C TRP A 387 -19.62 7.15 25.67
N VAL A 388 -18.72 6.93 26.64
CA VAL A 388 -17.43 6.24 26.45
C VAL A 388 -17.64 4.84 25.87
N VAL A 389 -18.53 4.08 26.49
CA VAL A 389 -18.82 2.69 26.11
C VAL A 389 -19.49 2.61 24.74
N ILE A 390 -20.40 3.53 24.44
CA ILE A 390 -21.04 3.60 23.11
C ILE A 390 -20.01 3.91 22.03
N ASP A 391 -19.11 4.88 22.25
CA ASP A 391 -18.03 5.19 21.29
C ASP A 391 -17.06 4.02 21.09
N MET A 392 -16.67 3.34 22.17
CA MET A 392 -15.85 2.13 22.13
C MET A 392 -16.53 1.02 21.31
N PHE A 393 -17.79 0.70 21.62
CA PHE A 393 -18.53 -0.34 20.93
C PHE A 393 -18.76 0.02 19.45
N ALA A 394 -19.15 1.27 19.19
CA ALA A 394 -19.31 1.82 17.86
C ALA A 394 -18.06 1.70 17.00
N ALA A 395 -16.87 1.87 17.59
CA ALA A 395 -15.58 1.68 16.92
C ALA A 395 -15.29 0.19 16.66
N SER A 396 -15.57 -0.70 17.62
CA SER A 396 -15.40 -2.15 17.45
C SER A 396 -16.30 -2.72 16.34
N MET A 397 -17.49 -2.15 16.14
CA MET A 397 -18.36 -2.49 15.01
C MET A 397 -17.72 -2.24 13.64
N ALA A 398 -16.71 -1.37 13.53
CA ALA A 398 -15.96 -1.19 12.28
C ALA A 398 -15.11 -2.43 11.92
N GLY A 399 -14.77 -3.27 12.90
CA GLY A 399 -14.15 -4.58 12.66
C GLY A 399 -15.13 -5.67 12.18
N GLY A 400 -16.41 -5.33 11.95
CA GLY A 400 -17.46 -6.28 11.65
C GLY A 400 -17.80 -7.18 12.84
N GLU A 401 -18.37 -8.35 12.58
CA GLU A 401 -18.76 -9.30 13.65
C GLU A 401 -17.58 -9.77 14.49
N ALA A 402 -16.40 -9.94 13.88
CA ALA A 402 -15.19 -10.33 14.59
C ALA A 402 -14.77 -9.26 15.62
N GLY A 403 -14.86 -7.98 15.26
CA GLY A 403 -14.56 -6.88 16.19
C GLY A 403 -15.57 -6.77 17.33
N ILE A 404 -16.86 -7.00 17.05
CA ILE A 404 -17.92 -7.02 18.07
C ILE A 404 -17.70 -8.18 19.05
N ARG A 405 -17.44 -9.38 18.53
CA ARG A 405 -17.17 -10.56 19.36
C ARG A 405 -15.91 -10.40 20.18
N PHE A 406 -14.84 -9.89 19.58
CA PHE A 406 -13.60 -9.63 20.32
C PHE A 406 -13.85 -8.72 21.53
N LEU A 407 -14.66 -7.66 21.38
CA LEU A 407 -15.01 -6.78 22.50
C LEU A 407 -15.87 -7.48 23.56
N LEU A 408 -16.88 -8.24 23.15
CA LEU A 408 -17.82 -8.90 24.06
C LEU A 408 -17.20 -10.11 24.79
N ASP A 409 -16.29 -10.82 24.13
CA ASP A 409 -15.61 -12.01 24.64
C ASP A 409 -14.31 -11.66 25.40
N ALA A 410 -13.82 -10.41 25.32
CA ALA A 410 -12.60 -9.99 26.00
C ALA A 410 -12.77 -9.97 27.53
N ASP A 411 -12.06 -10.89 28.20
CA ASP A 411 -11.91 -10.90 29.66
C ASP A 411 -11.34 -9.58 30.23
N ASP A 412 -10.58 -8.86 29.40
CA ASP A 412 -9.94 -7.56 29.68
C ASP A 412 -10.90 -6.35 29.61
N THR A 413 -12.12 -6.50 29.08
CA THR A 413 -13.11 -5.41 29.17
C THR A 413 -13.41 -5.18 30.64
N SER A 414 -13.16 -3.98 31.14
CA SER A 414 -13.24 -3.70 32.58
C SER A 414 -14.64 -4.02 33.11
N GLY A 415 -14.76 -4.36 34.39
CA GLY A 415 -16.06 -4.72 34.98
C GLY A 415 -17.13 -3.64 34.78
N ILE A 416 -16.73 -2.36 34.78
CA ILE A 416 -17.63 -1.21 34.61
C ILE A 416 -18.14 -1.11 33.15
N GLU A 417 -17.28 -1.30 32.15
CA GLU A 417 -17.70 -1.28 30.75
C GLU A 417 -18.66 -2.43 30.44
N ARG A 418 -18.40 -3.64 30.98
CA ARG A 418 -19.32 -4.78 30.89
C ARG A 418 -20.66 -4.49 31.56
N LEU A 419 -20.64 -3.90 32.77
CA LEU A 419 -21.86 -3.50 33.48
C LEU A 419 -22.69 -2.49 32.67
N LEU A 420 -22.04 -1.52 32.03
CA LEU A 420 -22.72 -0.53 31.20
C LEU A 420 -23.30 -1.13 29.91
N LEU A 421 -22.60 -2.08 29.27
CA LEU A 421 -23.12 -2.80 28.10
C LEU A 421 -24.29 -3.74 28.46
N ALA A 422 -24.36 -4.18 29.72
CA ALA A 422 -25.45 -4.99 30.26
C ALA A 422 -26.70 -4.16 30.66
N ASP A 423 -26.65 -2.83 30.56
CA ASP A 423 -27.77 -1.94 30.88
C ASP A 423 -28.23 -1.11 29.66
N PRO A 424 -29.02 -1.70 28.75
CA PRO A 424 -29.53 -1.00 27.56
C PRO A 424 -30.36 0.25 27.83
N VAL A 425 -31.01 0.35 29.00
CA VAL A 425 -31.82 1.51 29.39
C VAL A 425 -30.90 2.70 29.65
N ARG A 426 -29.85 2.49 30.45
CA ARG A 426 -28.86 3.53 30.75
C ARG A 426 -28.13 4.01 29.48
N LEU A 427 -27.88 3.13 28.51
CA LEU A 427 -27.32 3.54 27.22
C LEU A 427 -28.28 4.45 26.43
N TRP A 428 -29.59 4.15 26.44
CA TRP A 428 -30.62 4.96 25.79
C TRP A 428 -30.77 6.35 26.41
N GLU A 429 -30.84 6.42 27.74
CA GLU A 429 -30.96 7.68 28.49
C GLU A 429 -29.77 8.63 28.31
N SER A 430 -28.63 8.15 27.81
CA SER A 430 -27.45 8.98 27.55
C SER A 430 -27.58 9.91 26.34
N GLU A 431 -28.63 9.75 25.52
CA GLU A 431 -28.90 10.55 24.31
C GLU A 431 -27.74 10.59 23.29
N HIS A 432 -26.91 9.55 23.29
CA HIS A 432 -25.82 9.44 22.32
C HIS A 432 -26.36 9.16 20.90
N PRO A 433 -25.93 9.88 19.84
CA PRO A 433 -26.49 9.72 18.48
C PRO A 433 -26.41 8.30 17.89
N ASP A 434 -25.37 7.54 18.22
CA ASP A 434 -25.19 6.15 17.76
C ASP A 434 -25.85 5.10 18.68
N THR A 435 -26.60 5.47 19.73
CA THR A 435 -27.17 4.50 20.68
C THR A 435 -28.04 3.45 19.98
N ALA A 436 -28.95 3.87 19.09
CA ALA A 436 -29.82 2.94 18.38
C ALA A 436 -29.01 1.92 17.54
N ARG A 437 -27.89 2.36 16.95
CA ARG A 437 -26.99 1.49 16.18
C ARG A 437 -26.28 0.47 17.07
N VAL A 438 -25.79 0.90 18.23
CA VAL A 438 -25.11 0.04 19.22
C VAL A 438 -26.08 -0.96 19.85
N LEU A 439 -27.25 -0.52 20.32
CA LEU A 439 -28.28 -1.41 20.84
C LEU A 439 -28.72 -2.44 19.80
N GLY A 440 -28.81 -2.05 18.53
CA GLY A 440 -29.16 -2.97 17.45
C GLY A 440 -28.11 -4.06 17.25
N ALA A 441 -26.83 -3.75 17.45
CA ALA A 441 -25.76 -4.73 17.42
C ALA A 441 -25.73 -5.61 18.68
N LEU A 442 -25.92 -5.04 19.87
CA LEU A 442 -26.06 -5.79 21.12
C LEU A 442 -27.21 -6.80 21.04
N ALA A 443 -28.37 -6.39 20.55
CA ALA A 443 -29.53 -7.26 20.35
C ALA A 443 -29.24 -8.49 19.48
N ARG A 444 -28.28 -8.41 18.55
CA ARG A 444 -27.93 -9.52 17.64
C ARG A 444 -26.76 -10.37 18.13
N HIS A 445 -25.83 -9.78 18.89
CA HIS A 445 -24.52 -10.39 19.13
C HIS A 445 -24.16 -10.53 20.62
N HIS A 446 -24.93 -9.97 21.55
CA HIS A 446 -24.62 -10.09 22.97
C HIS A 446 -24.72 -11.55 23.44
N PRO A 447 -23.74 -12.07 24.20
CA PRO A 447 -23.72 -13.48 24.62
C PRO A 447 -24.82 -13.81 25.64
N ASP A 448 -25.20 -12.85 26.49
CA ASP A 448 -26.34 -13.01 27.41
C ASP A 448 -27.67 -12.67 26.71
N PRO A 449 -28.62 -13.63 26.63
CA PRO A 449 -29.91 -13.44 25.99
C PRO A 449 -30.81 -12.42 26.71
N GLU A 450 -30.67 -12.20 28.01
CA GLU A 450 -31.49 -11.23 28.74
C GLU A 450 -31.15 -9.80 28.32
N THR A 451 -29.85 -9.47 28.29
CA THR A 451 -29.33 -8.20 27.77
C THR A 451 -29.71 -7.99 26.31
N ALA A 452 -29.59 -9.03 25.46
CA ALA A 452 -29.98 -8.94 24.06
C ALA A 452 -31.48 -8.60 23.91
N ALA A 453 -32.35 -9.28 24.66
CA ALA A 453 -33.78 -9.02 24.66
C ALA A 453 -34.12 -7.63 25.23
N ALA A 454 -33.40 -7.17 26.24
CA ALA A 454 -33.54 -5.82 26.79
C ALA A 454 -33.19 -4.75 25.74
N ALA A 455 -32.11 -4.93 24.98
CA ALA A 455 -31.75 -4.03 23.89
C ALA A 455 -32.85 -3.97 22.81
N VAL A 456 -33.46 -5.11 22.46
CA VAL A 456 -34.62 -5.14 21.54
C VAL A 456 -35.79 -4.32 22.09
N ARG A 457 -36.16 -4.50 23.36
CA ARG A 457 -37.28 -3.79 23.98
C ARG A 457 -37.06 -2.28 23.97
N VAL A 458 -35.88 -1.82 24.38
CA VAL A 458 -35.52 -0.39 24.41
C VAL A 458 -35.60 0.22 23.01
N LEU A 459 -35.08 -0.46 22.00
CA LEU A 459 -35.19 -0.01 20.59
C LEU A 459 -36.63 0.11 20.10
N HIS A 460 -37.53 -0.78 20.53
CA HIS A 460 -38.93 -0.74 20.14
C HIS A 460 -39.66 0.45 20.79
N LEU A 461 -39.39 0.70 22.07
CA LEU A 461 -39.95 1.85 22.80
C LEU A 461 -39.48 3.18 22.20
N GLY A 462 -38.19 3.30 21.89
CA GLY A 462 -37.62 4.52 21.29
C GLY A 462 -38.20 4.86 19.91
N ARG A 463 -38.52 3.85 19.09
CA ARG A 463 -39.12 4.05 17.76
C ARG A 463 -40.59 4.43 17.78
N THR A 464 -41.26 4.27 18.92
CA THR A 464 -42.67 4.67 19.08
C THR A 464 -42.82 6.12 19.55
N GLU A 465 -41.72 6.76 19.95
CA GLU A 465 -41.68 8.15 20.45
C GLU A 465 -41.15 9.16 19.41
N GLU A 466 -40.46 8.71 18.36
CA GLU A 466 -40.12 9.46 17.13
C GLU A 466 -41.28 9.46 16.12
#